data_AF-A0A1F8LV19-F1
#
_entry.id   AF-A0A1F8LV19-F1
#
_cell.length_a   1.000
_cell.length_b   1.000
_cell.length_c   1.000
_cell.angle_alpha   90.00
_cell.angle_beta   90.00
_cell.angle_gamma   90.00
#
_symmetry.space_group_name_H-M   'P 1'
#
loop_
_entity.id
_entity.type
_entity.pdbx_description
1 polymer ?
#
loop_
_entity_poly.entity_id
_entity_poly.type
_entity_poly.pdbx_seq_one_letter_code
_entity_poly.pdbx_strand_id
1 'polypeptide(L)'
;MSQAEAQVLAKNLGITMQSFVDNYLDPRWPGESVVVRHIAGRCPFLNQPEGSIFGLCRIHNFKPFCCRQWQASLDRKECRQGLNRYWGLAVGEDGELIGSTEDKLCFQTFIDSLSEEEDA
;
A
#
# COMPACT_ATOMS: atom_id res chain seq x y z
N MET A 1 -14.13 2.70 -3.22
CA MET A 1 -14.79 1.47 -2.73
C MET A 1 -16.29 1.69 -2.67
N SER A 2 -17.10 0.63 -2.67
CA SER A 2 -18.56 0.81 -2.53
C SER A 2 -18.96 1.16 -1.09
N GLN A 3 -20.17 1.69 -0.92
CA GLN A 3 -20.79 1.90 0.40
C GLN A 3 -20.84 0.59 1.23
N ALA A 4 -21.15 -0.54 0.58
CA ALA A 4 -21.19 -1.85 1.24
C ALA A 4 -19.81 -2.28 1.77
N GLU A 5 -18.74 -2.05 1.00
CA GLU A 5 -17.38 -2.32 1.46
C GLU A 5 -17.00 -1.43 2.65
N ALA A 6 -17.39 -0.15 2.62
CA ALA A 6 -17.14 0.77 3.72
C ALA A 6 -17.85 0.33 5.02
N GLN A 7 -19.07 -0.19 4.92
CA GLN A 7 -19.78 -0.78 6.07
C GLN A 7 -19.07 -2.02 6.63
N VAL A 8 -18.56 -2.90 5.75
CA VAL A 8 -17.76 -4.06 6.18
C VAL A 8 -16.49 -3.61 6.89
N LEU A 9 -15.80 -2.59 6.39
CA LEU A 9 -14.61 -2.02 7.04
C LEU A 9 -14.96 -1.47 8.43
N ALA A 10 -15.99 -0.63 8.55
CA ALA A 10 -16.43 -0.05 9.82
C ALA A 10 -16.74 -1.14 10.85
N LYS A 11 -17.48 -2.18 10.44
CA LYS A 11 -17.81 -3.35 11.27
C LYS A 11 -16.56 -4.08 11.75
N ASN A 12 -15.60 -4.39 10.87
CA ASN A 12 -14.37 -5.09 11.25
C ASN A 12 -13.43 -4.24 12.11
N LEU A 13 -13.50 -2.91 11.98
CA LEU A 13 -12.78 -1.97 12.84
C LEU A 13 -13.45 -1.77 14.21
N GLY A 14 -14.65 -2.32 14.43
CA GLY A 14 -15.39 -2.16 15.68
C GLY A 14 -15.92 -0.74 15.91
N ILE A 15 -16.15 0.02 14.85
CA ILE A 15 -16.66 1.41 14.93
C ILE A 15 -17.97 1.57 14.18
N THR A 16 -18.71 2.65 14.50
CA THR A 16 -19.93 2.97 13.77
C THR A 16 -19.61 3.42 12.34
N MET A 17 -20.58 3.25 11.43
CA MET A 17 -20.44 3.75 10.07
C MET A 17 -20.26 5.28 10.05
N GLN A 18 -20.94 6.02 10.92
CA GLN A 18 -20.77 7.47 11.04
C GLN A 18 -19.33 7.82 11.44
N SER A 19 -18.79 7.16 12.48
CA SER A 19 -17.40 7.34 12.88
C SER A 19 -16.44 6.97 11.76
N PHE A 20 -16.76 5.97 10.93
CA PHE A 20 -15.92 5.61 9.79
C PHE A 20 -15.91 6.72 8.72
N VAL A 21 -17.07 7.27 8.40
CA VAL A 21 -17.22 8.42 7.49
C VAL A 21 -16.39 9.61 7.97
N ASP A 22 -16.57 10.01 9.23
CA ASP A 22 -15.93 11.22 9.79
C ASP A 22 -14.40 11.09 9.87
N ASN A 23 -13.91 9.88 10.16
CA ASN A 23 -12.50 9.65 10.44
C ASN A 23 -11.68 9.15 9.25
N TYR A 24 -12.30 8.49 8.26
CA TYR A 24 -11.56 7.80 7.21
C TYR A 24 -11.97 8.16 5.79
N LEU A 25 -13.16 8.74 5.54
CA LEU A 25 -13.60 9.06 4.19
C LEU A 25 -13.28 10.51 3.81
N ASP A 26 -13.04 10.74 2.51
CA ASP A 26 -12.87 12.08 1.96
C ASP A 26 -14.24 12.73 1.70
N PRO A 27 -14.62 13.79 2.44
CA PRO A 27 -15.93 14.42 2.30
C PRO A 27 -16.12 15.12 0.95
N ARG A 28 -15.04 15.37 0.20
CA ARG A 28 -15.09 15.98 -1.13
C ARG A 28 -15.54 15.01 -2.22
N TRP A 29 -15.70 13.73 -1.89
CA TRP A 29 -16.13 12.69 -2.82
C TRP A 29 -17.52 12.14 -2.47
N PRO A 30 -18.60 12.92 -2.67
CA PRO A 30 -19.95 12.42 -2.50
C PRO A 30 -20.35 11.52 -3.68
N GLY A 31 -20.92 10.35 -3.40
CA GLY A 31 -21.43 9.45 -4.45
C GLY A 31 -21.68 8.02 -3.98
N GLU A 32 -21.99 7.15 -4.95
CA GLU A 32 -22.20 5.70 -4.72
C GLU A 32 -20.90 4.97 -4.32
N SER A 33 -19.77 5.56 -4.67
CA SER A 33 -18.44 5.12 -4.22
C SER A 33 -17.85 6.13 -3.25
N VAL A 34 -17.06 5.64 -2.31
CA VAL A 34 -16.36 6.44 -1.32
C VAL A 34 -14.85 6.24 -1.44
N VAL A 35 -14.11 7.29 -1.09
CA VAL A 35 -12.65 7.34 -1.13
C VAL A 35 -12.13 7.49 0.29
N VAL A 36 -11.15 6.66 0.66
CA VAL A 36 -10.43 6.83 1.92
C VAL A 36 -9.52 8.04 1.78
N ARG A 37 -9.63 8.99 2.72
CA ARG A 37 -8.77 10.16 2.75
C ARG A 37 -7.35 9.78 3.13
N HIS A 38 -6.38 10.51 2.62
CA HIS A 38 -5.01 10.41 3.13
C HIS A 38 -4.85 11.25 4.41
N ILE A 39 -4.17 10.68 5.40
CA ILE A 39 -3.76 11.38 6.63
C ILE A 39 -2.24 11.51 6.59
N ALA A 40 -1.72 12.73 6.72
CA ALA A 40 -0.29 13.03 6.54
C ALA A 40 0.29 12.48 5.22
N GLY A 41 -0.49 12.53 4.14
CA GLY A 41 -0.08 12.07 2.80
C GLY A 41 -0.05 10.55 2.60
N ARG A 42 -0.58 9.76 3.56
CA ARG A 42 -0.57 8.29 3.50
C ARG A 42 -1.95 7.70 3.74
N CYS A 43 -2.14 6.44 3.34
CA CYS A 43 -3.31 5.66 3.74
C CYS A 43 -3.37 5.54 5.28
N PRO A 44 -4.51 5.84 5.93
CA PRO A 44 -4.64 5.82 7.40
C PRO A 44 -4.55 4.41 8.00
N PHE A 45 -4.64 3.37 7.15
CA PHE A 45 -4.49 1.98 7.57
C PHE A 45 -3.08 1.43 7.36
N LEU A 46 -2.16 2.23 6.83
CA LEU A 46 -0.76 1.84 6.68
C LEU A 46 -0.03 2.12 8.00
N ASN A 47 0.48 1.07 8.62
CA ASN A 47 1.36 1.15 9.78
C ASN A 47 2.81 0.91 9.32
N GLN A 48 3.70 1.86 9.55
CA GLN A 48 5.12 1.73 9.25
C GLN A 48 5.88 1.90 10.57
N PRO A 49 6.44 0.82 11.16
CA PRO A 49 7.27 0.93 12.34
C PRO A 49 8.44 1.89 12.12
N GLU A 50 8.83 2.62 13.16
CA GLU A 50 9.96 3.54 13.09
C GLU A 50 11.24 2.79 12.70
N GLY A 51 12.00 3.35 11.75
CA GLY A 51 13.20 2.73 11.21
C GLY A 51 12.96 1.56 10.24
N SER A 52 11.71 1.15 10.00
CA SER A 52 11.39 0.05 9.10
C SER A 52 11.05 0.52 7.69
N ILE A 53 11.59 -0.18 6.68
CA ILE A 53 11.15 -0.04 5.29
C ILE A 53 9.82 -0.76 5.03
N PHE A 54 9.40 -1.64 5.94
CA PHE A 54 8.18 -2.43 5.81
C PHE A 54 6.96 -1.64 6.30
N GLY A 55 5.93 -1.61 5.46
CA GLY A 55 4.61 -1.12 5.81
C GLY A 55 3.62 -2.26 5.95
N LEU A 56 2.92 -2.34 7.08
CA LEU A 56 1.86 -3.30 7.33
C LEU A 56 0.49 -2.63 7.19
N CYS A 57 -0.38 -3.24 6.38
CA CYS A 57 -1.76 -2.78 6.26
C CYS A 57 -2.59 -3.34 7.43
N ARG A 58 -3.06 -2.48 8.33
CA ARG A 58 -3.85 -2.91 9.51
C ARG A 58 -5.19 -3.59 9.16
N ILE A 59 -5.68 -3.38 7.94
CA ILE A 59 -6.91 -3.97 7.44
C ILE A 59 -6.64 -5.08 6.41
N HIS A 60 -5.42 -5.64 6.36
CA HIS A 60 -5.00 -6.59 5.33
C HIS A 60 -6.04 -7.70 5.07
N ASN A 61 -6.53 -8.33 6.15
CA ASN A 61 -7.47 -9.46 6.10
C ASN A 61 -8.86 -9.12 5.55
N PHE A 62 -9.22 -7.84 5.54
CA PHE A 62 -10.54 -7.38 5.11
C PHE A 62 -10.44 -6.10 4.26
N LYS A 63 -9.31 -5.91 3.57
CA LYS A 63 -9.04 -4.72 2.73
C LYS A 63 -10.05 -4.68 1.57
N PRO A 64 -10.48 -3.49 1.11
CA PRO A 64 -11.47 -3.37 0.03
C PRO A 64 -10.93 -3.98 -1.28
N PHE A 65 -11.85 -4.30 -2.19
CA PHE A 65 -11.56 -4.95 -3.46
C PHE A 65 -10.50 -4.21 -4.29
N CYS A 66 -10.59 -2.88 -4.35
CA CYS A 66 -9.60 -2.06 -5.04
C CYS A 66 -8.16 -2.24 -4.47
N CYS A 67 -8.02 -2.49 -3.17
CA CYS A 67 -6.73 -2.78 -2.54
C CYS A 67 -6.31 -4.25 -2.67
N ARG A 68 -7.24 -5.16 -2.92
CA ARG A 68 -6.94 -6.57 -3.25
C ARG A 68 -6.45 -6.72 -4.69
N GLN A 69 -7.02 -5.97 -5.61
CA GLN A 69 -6.64 -5.99 -7.02
C GLN A 69 -5.39 -5.17 -7.35
N TRP A 70 -4.92 -4.33 -6.42
CA TRP A 70 -3.69 -3.59 -6.64
C TRP A 70 -2.51 -4.57 -6.68
N GLN A 71 -1.80 -4.58 -7.81
CA GLN A 71 -0.62 -5.40 -8.03
C GLN A 71 0.60 -4.51 -8.17
N ALA A 72 1.66 -4.85 -7.44
CA ALA A 72 2.94 -4.18 -7.55
C ALA A 72 3.55 -4.44 -8.93
N SER A 73 4.04 -3.39 -9.59
CA SER A 73 4.79 -3.49 -10.84
C SER A 73 5.67 -2.27 -11.04
N LEU A 74 6.69 -2.38 -11.89
CA LEU A 74 7.58 -1.26 -12.23
C LEU A 74 6.85 -0.13 -12.98
N ASP A 75 5.66 -0.40 -13.53
CA ASP A 75 4.79 0.60 -14.17
C ASP A 75 4.10 1.52 -13.17
N ARG A 76 3.98 1.10 -11.91
CA ARG A 76 3.36 1.91 -10.85
C ARG A 76 4.32 2.97 -10.37
N LYS A 77 3.87 4.23 -10.40
CA LYS A 77 4.64 5.38 -9.91
C LYS A 77 5.06 5.17 -8.44
N GLU A 78 4.18 4.61 -7.64
CA GLU A 78 4.41 4.33 -6.22
C GLU A 78 5.55 3.32 -6.01
N CYS A 79 5.62 2.29 -6.85
CA CYS A 79 6.72 1.30 -6.80
C CYS A 79 8.05 1.93 -7.21
N ARG A 80 8.08 2.74 -8.28
CA ARG A 80 9.30 3.48 -8.69
C ARG A 80 9.78 4.44 -7.61
N GLN A 81 8.86 5.14 -6.95
CA GLN A 81 9.20 6.01 -5.82
C GLN A 81 9.75 5.23 -4.63
N GLY A 82 9.19 4.05 -4.35
CA GLY A 82 9.70 3.15 -3.30
C GLY A 82 11.12 2.66 -3.60
N LEU A 83 11.37 2.19 -4.82
CA LEU A 83 12.70 1.76 -5.28
C LEU A 83 13.74 2.88 -5.10
N ASN A 84 13.42 4.08 -5.56
CA ASN A 84 14.36 5.19 -5.45
C ASN A 84 14.63 5.58 -4.00
N ARG A 85 13.59 5.64 -3.18
CA ARG A 85 13.70 6.10 -1.79
C ARG A 85 14.42 5.12 -0.88
N TYR A 86 14.15 3.82 -1.03
CA TYR A 86 14.60 2.80 -0.08
C TYR A 86 15.76 1.95 -0.59
N TRP A 87 15.99 1.92 -1.90
CA TRP A 87 17.00 1.08 -2.53
C TRP A 87 17.99 1.87 -3.39
N GLY A 88 17.80 3.19 -3.57
CA GLY A 88 18.63 3.96 -4.49
C GLY A 88 18.47 3.56 -5.96
N LEU A 89 17.43 2.77 -6.29
CA LEU A 89 17.20 2.22 -7.62
C LEU A 89 16.20 3.07 -8.42
N ALA A 90 16.47 3.24 -9.70
CA ALA A 90 15.54 3.77 -10.68
C ALA A 90 15.12 2.67 -11.66
N VAL A 91 14.10 2.95 -12.47
CA VAL A 91 13.64 2.08 -13.56
C VAL A 91 13.90 2.82 -14.86
N GLY A 92 14.62 2.20 -15.78
CA GLY A 92 14.86 2.75 -17.12
C GLY A 92 13.69 2.54 -18.07
N GLU A 93 13.91 2.89 -19.35
CA GLU A 93 12.84 2.89 -20.35
C GLU A 93 12.44 1.46 -20.77
N ASP A 94 13.36 0.50 -20.70
CA ASP A 94 13.10 -0.92 -20.96
C ASP A 94 12.67 -1.71 -19.73
N GLY A 95 12.43 -1.03 -18.60
CA GLY A 95 11.98 -1.64 -17.35
C GLY A 95 13.10 -2.27 -16.53
N GLU A 96 14.35 -2.04 -16.91
CA GLU A 96 15.55 -2.44 -16.22
C GLU A 96 15.82 -1.58 -14.99
N LEU A 97 16.38 -2.19 -13.94
CA LEU A 97 16.77 -1.46 -12.73
C LEU A 97 18.10 -0.74 -12.98
N ILE A 98 18.12 0.56 -12.72
CA ILE A 98 19.30 1.44 -12.81
C ILE A 98 19.75 1.79 -11.39
N GLY A 99 21.04 1.65 -11.10
CA GLY A 99 21.64 1.87 -9.77
C GLY A 99 23.01 1.20 -9.67
N SER A 100 23.63 1.27 -8.49
CA SER A 100 24.91 0.58 -8.28
C SER A 100 24.73 -0.94 -8.31
N THR A 101 25.79 -1.68 -8.62
CA THR A 101 25.76 -3.16 -8.56
C THR A 101 25.42 -3.66 -7.16
N GLU A 102 25.88 -2.96 -6.13
CA GLU A 102 25.61 -3.28 -4.73
C GLU A 102 24.13 -3.11 -4.40
N ASP A 103 23.51 -1.99 -4.76
CA ASP A 103 22.09 -1.73 -4.51
C ASP A 103 21.19 -2.75 -5.21
N LYS A 104 21.52 -3.11 -6.46
CA LYS A 104 20.78 -4.13 -7.22
C LYS A 104 20.90 -5.50 -6.56
N LEU A 105 22.09 -5.86 -6.08
CA LEU A 105 22.30 -7.13 -5.39
C LEU A 105 21.53 -7.17 -4.06
N CYS A 106 21.61 -6.12 -3.24
CA CYS A 106 20.86 -6.02 -2.00
C CYS A 106 19.35 -6.11 -2.23
N PHE A 107 18.83 -5.43 -3.25
CA PHE A 107 17.41 -5.52 -3.61
C PHE A 107 17.03 -6.94 -4.06
N GLN A 108 17.85 -7.58 -4.91
CA GLN A 108 17.58 -8.95 -5.35
C GLN A 108 17.57 -9.93 -4.18
N THR A 109 18.57 -9.88 -3.30
CA THR A 109 18.63 -10.73 -2.10
C THR A 109 17.40 -10.53 -1.22
N PHE A 110 16.92 -9.29 -1.09
CA PHE A 110 15.69 -9.03 -0.37
C PHE A 110 14.46 -9.65 -1.04
N ILE A 111 14.31 -9.50 -2.36
CA ILE A 111 13.20 -10.11 -3.10
C ILE A 111 13.23 -11.64 -2.95
N ASP A 112 14.40 -12.25 -3.07
CA ASP A 112 14.56 -13.70 -2.92
C ASP A 112 14.14 -14.16 -1.52
N SER A 113 14.46 -13.39 -0.47
CA SER A 113 14.06 -13.70 0.92
C SER A 113 12.54 -13.67 1.14
N LEU A 114 11.77 -12.95 0.31
CA LEU A 114 10.31 -12.92 0.40
C LEU A 114 9.67 -14.14 -0.27
N SER A 115 10.33 -14.73 -1.26
CA SER A 115 9.84 -15.90 -1.98
C SER A 115 9.97 -17.20 -1.17
N GLU A 116 10.90 -17.25 -0.22
CA GLU A 116 11.10 -18.40 0.67
C GLU A 116 10.05 -18.49 1.79
N GLU A 117 9.29 -17.42 2.05
CA GLU A 117 8.23 -17.38 3.08
C GLU A 117 6.85 -17.86 2.58
N GLU A 118 6.64 -18.03 1.26
CA GLU A 118 5.35 -18.49 0.69
C GLU A 118 5.16 -20.02 0.74
N ASP A 119 6.21 -20.79 1.07
CA ASP A 119 6.23 -22.27 1.10
C ASP A 119 6.29 -22.89 2.52
N ALA A 120 6.14 -22.10 3.59
CA ALA A 120 6.25 -22.54 5.00
C ALA A 120 4.93 -22.54 5.78
#